data_AF-A0AAV5GQQ9-F1
#
_entry.id   AF-A0AAV5GQQ9-F1
#
_cell.length_a   1.000
_cell.length_b   1.000
_cell.length_c   1.000
_cell.angle_alpha   90.00
_cell.angle_beta   90.00
_cell.angle_gamma   90.00
#
_symmetry.space_group_name_H-M   'P 1'
#
loop_
_entity.id
_entity.type
_entity.pdbx_description
1 polymer ?
#
loop_
_entity_poly.entity_id
_entity_poly.type
_entity_poly.pdbx_seq_one_letter_code
_entity_poly.pdbx_strand_id
1 'polypeptide(L)'
;MNHLYHSLAPLILFAAFLVSLLAFLAPTNILHDRVSLLEVKTNATRSSSSKRWLVHEPPALPHNKMVKRAKSSGAAQVTTVPVTVSIGPLGACYTNLTTSDQSCTKPSLTPIFVDVYDNVRLPDKIADALPDYFPLVPTGILISLGLMGLQLAAVLASSVSMHASKKLAFLNKKQPTLRKAAMFMGLVSLVVGVVAVAALRVQLGNAADKVGENAKLGSGFDPRWHVAPSSSPSPAPLPLSSRRSASPLRPASPQPSSGVYRNPYHRLSSSPPAVRPPSPAPAPLRRPRSPSPTLTRAIPPALEVHGDSLAGVFSLVGSRAIVHKYKGASARGLNNSHSTLQVAPKVLKNLEATRSPAVLLVFGTVDLAINYLWQLKAKGSSASGQREWADKVFADYTAFLAQAGSLAKRRGIQRDAVGPLPSLPRNTHPHDLATRALMVKRYNLMLGAFCARHANLSFVDISKDLVDPLDAKRVAAHFRDTEDPTNCHLVWETTLPYWLRALPPLASLSSSFSHPQQLERLERSRAAYALEKRERVRNGSFGSLAASARPTVNGGARWSVALS
;
A
#
# COMPACT_ATOMS: atom_id res chain seq x y z
N MET A 1 38.45 7.50 -39.48
CA MET A 1 38.09 7.85 -38.08
C MET A 1 36.64 7.53 -37.69
N ASN A 2 35.64 7.62 -38.58
CA ASN A 2 34.22 7.40 -38.22
C ASN A 2 33.87 5.96 -37.76
N HIS A 3 34.58 4.93 -38.23
CA HIS A 3 34.33 3.55 -37.80
C HIS A 3 34.66 3.26 -36.33
N LEU A 4 35.63 3.99 -35.74
CA LEU A 4 36.07 3.75 -34.38
C LEU A 4 35.03 4.23 -33.35
N TYR A 5 34.39 5.38 -33.62
CA TYR A 5 33.32 5.92 -32.78
C TYR A 5 32.06 5.05 -32.77
N HIS A 6 31.77 4.36 -33.88
CA HIS A 6 30.59 3.49 -33.98
C HIS A 6 30.71 2.20 -33.16
N SER A 7 31.92 1.68 -32.99
CA SER A 7 32.18 0.45 -32.23
C SER A 7 32.50 0.70 -30.76
N LEU A 8 33.06 1.86 -30.41
CA LEU A 8 33.50 2.18 -29.05
C LEU A 8 32.33 2.58 -28.13
N ALA A 9 31.37 3.37 -28.62
CA ALA A 9 30.26 3.86 -27.80
C ALA A 9 29.38 2.74 -27.19
N PRO A 10 28.99 1.68 -27.93
CA PRO A 10 28.24 0.56 -27.36
C PRO A 10 29.02 -0.19 -26.27
N LEU A 11 30.33 -0.35 -26.44
CA LEU A 11 31.20 -1.02 -25.46
C LEU A 11 31.30 -0.21 -24.16
N ILE A 12 31.49 1.10 -24.26
CA ILE A 12 31.51 2.00 -23.09
C ILE A 12 30.16 1.97 -22.36
N LEU A 13 29.05 2.05 -23.09
CA LEU A 13 27.70 1.97 -22.50
C LEU A 13 27.45 0.62 -21.83
N PHE A 14 27.90 -0.48 -22.43
CA PHE A 14 27.78 -1.81 -21.84
C PHE A 14 28.60 -1.95 -20.56
N ALA A 15 29.85 -1.48 -20.57
CA ALA A 15 30.70 -1.47 -19.39
C ALA A 15 30.08 -0.62 -18.26
N ALA A 16 29.60 0.59 -18.57
CA ALA A 16 28.93 1.46 -17.62
C ALA A 16 27.65 0.82 -17.05
N PHE A 17 26.86 0.17 -17.90
CA PHE A 17 25.67 -0.57 -17.48
C PHE A 17 26.01 -1.72 -16.54
N LEU A 18 27.00 -2.55 -16.88
CA LEU A 18 27.43 -3.66 -16.04
C LEU A 18 27.96 -3.18 -14.69
N VAL A 19 28.80 -2.14 -14.67
CA VAL A 19 29.33 -1.57 -13.42
C VAL A 19 28.18 -1.03 -12.57
N SER A 20 27.22 -0.31 -13.16
CA SER A 20 26.08 0.24 -12.44
C SER A 20 25.14 -0.85 -11.92
N LEU A 21 24.92 -1.90 -12.72
CA LEU A 21 24.10 -3.05 -12.35
C LEU A 21 24.75 -3.84 -11.22
N LEU A 22 26.05 -4.12 -11.31
CA LEU A 22 26.79 -4.82 -10.27
C LEU A 22 26.86 -3.99 -8.99
N ALA A 23 27.08 -2.68 -9.09
CA ALA A 23 27.07 -1.79 -7.92
C ALA A 23 25.70 -1.75 -7.22
N PHE A 24 24.61 -1.77 -7.99
CA PHE A 24 23.26 -1.78 -7.44
C PHE A 24 22.86 -3.15 -6.88
N LEU A 25 23.21 -4.23 -7.59
CA LEU A 25 22.85 -5.60 -7.21
C LEU A 25 23.78 -6.18 -6.16
N ALA A 26 24.99 -5.65 -5.95
CA ALA A 26 25.92 -6.07 -4.92
C ALA A 26 25.21 -5.94 -3.56
N PRO A 27 24.61 -7.03 -3.06
CA PRO A 27 23.70 -6.91 -1.96
C PRO A 27 24.55 -6.80 -0.71
N THR A 28 24.17 -5.89 0.17
CA THR A 28 24.77 -5.75 1.49
C THR A 28 24.80 -7.12 2.19
N ASN A 29 23.82 -7.99 1.93
CA ASN A 29 23.79 -9.36 2.45
C ASN A 29 24.94 -10.27 2.01
N ILE A 30 25.56 -10.05 0.85
CA ILE A 30 26.66 -10.89 0.34
C ILE A 30 28.01 -10.21 0.60
N LEU A 31 28.07 -8.86 0.51
CA LEU A 31 29.31 -8.10 0.61
C LEU A 31 29.20 -6.92 1.61
N HIS A 32 28.63 -7.15 2.79
CA HIS A 32 28.39 -6.10 3.79
C HIS A 32 29.64 -5.28 4.13
N ASP A 33 30.80 -5.93 4.22
CA ASP A 33 32.08 -5.27 4.53
C ASP A 33 32.58 -4.32 3.44
N ARG A 34 32.08 -4.45 2.21
CA ARG A 34 32.56 -3.67 1.05
C ARG A 34 31.52 -2.75 0.44
N VAL A 35 30.24 -2.99 0.73
CA VAL A 35 29.10 -2.37 0.02
C VAL A 35 28.09 -1.77 1.01
N SER A 36 28.45 -1.63 2.29
CA SER A 36 27.67 -0.83 3.23
C SER A 36 27.73 0.65 2.82
N LEU A 37 26.56 1.27 2.73
CA LEU A 37 26.47 2.71 2.48
C LEU A 37 26.57 3.50 3.78
N LEU A 38 26.09 2.91 4.88
CA LEU A 38 26.19 3.43 6.23
C LEU A 38 26.46 2.27 7.19
N GLU A 39 27.49 2.40 8.00
CA GLU A 39 27.83 1.47 9.08
C GLU A 39 27.67 2.19 10.42
N VAL A 40 26.97 1.58 11.37
CA VAL A 40 26.71 2.15 12.69
C VAL A 40 27.17 1.16 13.75
N LYS A 41 28.09 1.60 14.61
CA LYS A 41 28.59 0.80 15.75
C LYS A 41 27.92 1.30 17.02
N THR A 42 27.28 0.41 17.77
CA THR A 42 26.63 0.78 19.03
C THR A 42 26.54 -0.38 20.01
N ASN A 43 26.09 -0.09 21.22
CA ASN A 43 25.84 -1.07 22.27
C ASN A 43 24.34 -1.34 22.37
N ALA A 44 23.93 -2.52 21.92
CA ALA A 44 22.56 -3.01 22.02
C ALA A 44 22.22 -3.42 23.46
N THR A 45 21.03 -3.06 23.95
CA THR A 45 20.58 -3.52 25.27
C THR A 45 19.88 -4.87 25.15
N ARG A 46 20.59 -5.94 25.49
CA ARG A 46 20.00 -7.28 25.54
C ARG A 46 19.36 -7.47 26.91
N SER A 47 18.06 -7.22 27.02
CA SER A 47 17.33 -7.71 28.19
C SER A 47 17.19 -9.22 28.03
N SER A 48 17.82 -9.97 28.93
CA SER A 48 17.71 -11.43 29.02
C SER A 48 16.33 -11.81 29.54
N SER A 49 15.26 -11.37 28.88
CA SER A 49 13.97 -12.04 29.00
C SER A 49 14.04 -13.34 28.20
N SER A 50 14.93 -14.25 28.61
CA SER A 50 14.67 -15.67 28.40
C SER A 50 13.37 -15.92 29.16
N LYS A 51 12.25 -15.82 28.46
CA LYS A 51 11.05 -16.57 28.83
C LYS A 51 11.45 -18.02 28.65
N ARG A 52 12.22 -18.56 29.60
CA ARG A 52 12.31 -19.99 29.84
C ARG A 52 10.89 -20.37 30.21
N TRP A 53 10.13 -20.78 29.22
CA TRP A 53 8.93 -21.56 29.43
C TRP A 53 9.43 -22.83 30.11
N LEU A 54 9.41 -22.82 31.44
CA LEU A 54 9.35 -24.07 32.18
C LEU A 54 8.11 -24.76 31.63
N VAL A 55 8.35 -25.80 30.83
CA VAL A 55 7.35 -26.78 30.47
C VAL A 55 6.89 -27.33 31.81
N HIS A 56 5.79 -26.79 32.34
CA HIS A 56 5.11 -27.39 33.46
C HIS A 56 4.47 -28.67 32.90
N GLU A 57 5.16 -29.78 33.15
CA GLU A 57 4.52 -31.08 33.19
C GLU A 57 3.26 -30.98 34.05
N PRO A 58 2.10 -31.48 33.59
CA PRO A 58 0.83 -31.27 34.29
C PRO A 58 0.84 -32.05 35.61
N PRO A 59 0.61 -31.41 36.77
CA PRO A 59 0.43 -32.16 37.99
C PRO A 59 -1.00 -32.71 38.02
N ALA A 60 -1.12 -33.98 38.39
CA ALA A 60 -2.35 -34.52 38.92
C ALA A 60 -2.82 -33.68 40.13
N LEU A 61 -4.12 -33.42 40.18
CA LEU A 61 -4.87 -32.77 41.26
C LEU A 61 -4.67 -33.46 42.64
N PRO A 62 -5.21 -32.93 43.75
CA PRO A 62 -5.34 -31.52 44.18
C PRO A 62 -4.83 -31.32 45.63
N HIS A 63 -4.34 -30.13 45.98
CA HIS A 63 -4.53 -29.59 47.34
C HIS A 63 -4.34 -28.08 47.42
N ASN A 64 -5.35 -27.42 48.00
CA ASN A 64 -5.36 -26.01 48.36
C ASN A 64 -4.20 -25.65 49.30
N LYS A 65 -3.21 -24.91 48.81
CA LYS A 65 -2.39 -24.02 49.64
C LYS A 65 -2.06 -22.76 48.84
N MET A 66 -2.66 -21.64 49.25
CA MET A 66 -2.26 -20.31 48.81
C MET A 66 -0.82 -20.06 49.24
N VAL A 67 0.14 -20.20 48.33
CA VAL A 67 1.50 -19.71 48.52
C VAL A 67 1.53 -18.27 48.03
N LYS A 68 1.71 -17.33 48.97
CA LYS A 68 2.03 -15.92 48.66
C LYS A 68 3.32 -15.89 47.84
N ARG A 69 3.18 -15.68 46.53
CA ARG A 69 4.31 -15.51 45.62
C ARG A 69 4.96 -14.15 45.91
N ALA A 70 6.05 -14.18 46.68
CA ALA A 70 6.88 -13.01 46.89
C ALA A 70 7.41 -12.53 45.52
N LYS A 71 6.97 -11.34 45.11
CA LYS A 71 7.42 -10.64 43.91
C LYS A 71 8.82 -10.11 44.21
N SER A 72 9.87 -10.91 44.01
CA SER A 72 11.24 -10.40 44.09
C SER A 72 11.46 -9.47 42.88
N SER A 73 11.53 -8.18 43.15
CA SER A 73 11.94 -7.15 42.20
C SER A 73 13.46 -7.22 42.04
N GLY A 74 13.96 -8.32 41.47
CA GLY A 74 15.34 -8.36 41.01
C GLY A 74 15.47 -7.40 39.84
N ALA A 75 16.20 -6.30 40.02
CA ALA A 75 16.57 -5.42 38.92
C ALA A 75 17.30 -6.26 37.87
N ALA A 76 16.66 -6.49 36.72
CA ALA A 76 17.27 -7.25 35.65
C ALA A 76 18.54 -6.52 35.21
N GLN A 77 19.70 -7.14 35.45
CA GLN A 77 20.98 -6.58 35.05
C GLN A 77 20.98 -6.43 33.52
N VAL A 78 20.96 -5.18 33.05
CA VAL A 78 20.94 -4.86 31.62
C VAL A 78 22.35 -5.07 31.08
N THR A 79 22.57 -6.18 30.40
CA THR A 79 23.82 -6.42 29.67
C THR A 79 23.77 -5.74 28.31
N THR A 80 24.76 -4.90 28.03
CA THR A 80 24.94 -4.28 26.72
C THR A 80 25.87 -5.13 25.85
N VAL A 81 25.52 -5.34 24.58
CA VAL A 81 26.30 -6.12 23.62
C VAL A 81 26.72 -5.20 22.46
N PRO A 82 28.01 -5.13 22.11
CA PRO A 82 28.45 -4.33 20.97
C PRO A 82 27.95 -4.95 19.64
N VAL A 83 27.33 -4.11 18.82
CA VAL A 83 26.71 -4.48 17.54
C VAL A 83 27.12 -3.49 16.45
N THR A 84 27.29 -4.00 15.24
CA THR A 84 27.50 -3.19 14.04
C THR A 84 26.31 -3.39 13.12
N VAL A 85 25.66 -2.30 12.69
CA VAL A 85 24.55 -2.31 11.73
C VAL A 85 25.05 -1.72 10.41
N SER A 86 24.92 -2.48 9.32
CA SER A 86 25.33 -2.09 7.97
C SER A 86 24.10 -1.94 7.08
N ILE A 87 23.85 -0.73 6.59
CA ILE A 87 22.70 -0.38 5.74
C ILE A 87 23.19 -0.21 4.30
N GLY A 88 22.46 -0.80 3.35
CA GLY A 88 22.66 -0.54 1.92
C GLY A 88 21.34 -0.39 1.15
N PRO A 89 21.40 -0.29 -0.18
CA PRO A 89 20.27 0.17 -0.98
C PRO A 89 19.10 -0.83 -1.03
N LEU A 90 19.37 -2.12 -0.80
CA LEU A 90 18.38 -3.19 -0.91
C LEU A 90 18.08 -3.88 0.43
N GLY A 91 18.74 -3.50 1.51
CA GLY A 91 18.61 -4.19 2.79
C GLY A 91 19.65 -3.75 3.82
N ALA A 92 19.58 -4.33 5.01
CA ALA A 92 20.52 -4.11 6.08
C ALA A 92 20.91 -5.43 6.75
N CYS A 93 22.09 -5.43 7.35
CA CYS A 93 22.59 -6.51 8.18
C CYS A 93 23.00 -5.95 9.54
N TYR A 94 22.98 -6.79 10.56
CA TYR A 94 23.68 -6.51 11.81
C TYR A 94 24.60 -7.66 12.17
N THR A 95 25.72 -7.33 12.79
CA THR A 95 26.72 -8.28 13.29
C THR A 95 26.89 -8.05 14.79
N ASN A 96 26.70 -9.11 15.56
CA ASN A 96 27.00 -9.11 16.99
C ASN A 96 28.50 -9.33 17.17
N LEU A 97 29.22 -8.33 17.67
CA LEU A 97 30.68 -8.39 17.78
C LEU A 97 31.17 -9.37 18.86
N THR A 98 30.28 -9.82 19.76
CA THR A 98 30.63 -10.80 20.80
C THR A 98 30.53 -12.23 20.29
N THR A 99 29.53 -12.53 19.45
CA THR A 99 29.30 -13.89 18.94
C THR A 99 29.76 -14.07 17.50
N SER A 100 30.09 -12.98 16.81
CA SER A 100 30.29 -12.92 15.35
C SER A 100 29.06 -13.35 14.55
N ASP A 101 27.89 -13.47 15.18
CA ASP A 101 26.65 -13.83 14.50
C ASP A 101 26.19 -12.65 13.65
N GLN A 102 25.88 -12.94 12.39
CA GLN A 102 25.35 -11.98 11.45
C GLN A 102 23.92 -12.35 11.05
N SER A 103 23.05 -11.34 10.97
CA SER A 103 21.69 -11.51 10.46
C SER A 103 21.33 -10.37 9.52
N CYS A 104 20.72 -10.69 8.38
CA CYS A 104 20.42 -9.76 7.31
C CYS A 104 18.94 -9.81 6.92
N THR A 105 18.38 -8.66 6.53
CA THR A 105 17.05 -8.58 5.91
C THR A 105 17.07 -9.20 4.52
N LYS A 106 15.97 -9.80 4.06
CA LYS A 106 15.87 -10.23 2.66
C LYS A 106 15.99 -9.01 1.71
N PRO A 107 16.74 -9.10 0.59
CA PRO A 107 16.85 -7.99 -0.34
C PRO A 107 15.48 -7.56 -0.87
N SER A 108 15.22 -6.25 -0.89
CA SER A 108 13.95 -5.66 -1.33
C SER A 108 14.17 -4.31 -2.02
N LEU A 109 13.32 -3.96 -2.99
CA LEU A 109 13.29 -2.61 -3.60
C LEU A 109 12.70 -1.54 -2.68
N THR A 110 12.04 -1.97 -1.61
CA THR A 110 11.51 -1.14 -0.53
C THR A 110 11.95 -1.77 0.79
N PRO A 111 13.24 -1.71 1.14
CA PRO A 111 13.73 -2.31 2.37
C PRO A 111 13.14 -1.57 3.58
N ILE A 112 12.70 -2.34 4.57
CA ILE A 112 12.21 -1.83 5.86
C ILE A 112 13.28 -2.18 6.89
N PHE A 113 13.87 -1.16 7.51
CA PHE A 113 14.99 -1.32 8.42
C PHE A 113 14.57 -1.38 9.89
N VAL A 114 13.36 -0.90 10.22
CA VAL A 114 12.82 -0.88 11.58
C VAL A 114 12.88 -2.25 12.25
N ASP A 115 12.57 -3.32 11.50
CA ASP A 115 12.64 -4.69 12.02
C ASP A 115 14.06 -5.05 12.49
N VAL A 116 15.11 -4.57 11.82
CA VAL A 116 16.51 -4.78 12.24
C VAL A 116 16.79 -4.02 13.52
N TYR A 117 16.35 -2.77 13.62
CA TYR A 117 16.59 -1.92 14.77
C TYR A 117 15.91 -2.49 16.03
N ASP A 118 14.68 -2.99 15.89
CA ASP A 118 13.90 -3.59 16.96
C ASP A 118 14.48 -4.93 17.42
N ASN A 119 14.92 -5.77 16.47
CA ASN A 119 15.54 -7.07 16.78
C ASN A 119 16.85 -6.89 17.56
N VAL A 120 17.62 -5.86 17.21
CA VAL A 120 18.89 -5.53 17.85
C VAL A 120 18.69 -4.69 19.11
N ARG A 121 17.53 -4.04 19.29
CA ARG A 121 17.25 -3.08 20.37
C ARG A 121 18.29 -1.97 20.43
N LEU A 122 18.45 -1.28 19.30
CA LEU A 122 19.30 -0.09 19.24
C LEU A 122 18.78 0.96 20.24
N PRO A 123 19.68 1.77 20.85
CA PRO A 123 19.24 2.91 21.66
C PRO A 123 18.30 3.83 20.87
N ASP A 124 17.22 4.31 21.48
CA ASP A 124 16.17 5.11 20.81
C ASP A 124 16.76 6.29 20.01
N LYS A 125 17.74 7.00 20.60
CA LYS A 125 18.45 8.10 19.93
C LYS A 125 19.10 7.71 18.60
N ILE A 126 19.62 6.49 18.49
CA ILE A 126 20.24 5.96 17.28
C ILE A 126 19.16 5.43 16.32
N ALA A 127 18.17 4.69 16.84
CA ALA A 127 17.07 4.19 16.02
C ALA A 127 16.32 5.33 15.31
N ASP A 128 16.00 6.41 16.04
CA ASP A 128 15.32 7.62 15.53
C ASP A 128 16.15 8.42 14.52
N ALA A 129 17.48 8.26 14.56
CA ALA A 129 18.39 8.92 13.64
C ALA A 129 18.54 8.17 12.31
N LEU A 130 18.26 6.87 12.29
CA LEU A 130 18.40 6.03 11.11
C LEU A 130 17.16 6.07 10.22
N PRO A 131 17.31 5.84 8.90
CA PRO A 131 16.16 5.78 8.01
C PRO A 131 15.33 4.52 8.30
N ASP A 132 14.01 4.67 8.35
CA ASP A 132 13.07 3.54 8.47
C ASP A 132 13.00 2.70 7.18
N TYR A 133 13.09 3.37 6.02
CA TYR A 133 13.02 2.79 4.68
C TYR A 133 13.49 3.79 3.62
N PHE A 134 13.71 3.32 2.39
CA PHE A 134 13.98 4.18 1.24
C PHE A 134 12.76 4.21 0.29
N PRO A 135 11.91 5.27 0.34
CA PRO A 135 10.61 5.28 -0.35
C PRO A 135 10.68 5.06 -1.86
N LEU A 136 11.66 5.69 -2.52
CA LEU A 136 11.72 5.76 -3.98
C LEU A 136 13.13 5.58 -4.56
N VAL A 137 14.16 5.60 -3.72
CA VAL A 137 15.55 5.61 -4.19
C VAL A 137 15.92 4.31 -4.93
N PRO A 138 15.71 3.09 -4.38
CA PRO A 138 16.11 1.87 -5.07
C PRO A 138 15.28 1.65 -6.34
N THR A 139 14.01 2.07 -6.32
CA THR A 139 13.13 2.05 -7.49
C THR A 139 13.62 3.02 -8.57
N GLY A 140 14.03 4.24 -8.20
CA GLY A 140 14.60 5.22 -9.12
C GLY A 140 15.89 4.73 -9.78
N ILE A 141 16.80 4.12 -9.00
CA ILE A 141 18.02 3.49 -9.53
C ILE A 141 17.66 2.35 -10.48
N LEU A 142 16.71 1.48 -10.12
CA LEU A 142 16.28 0.38 -10.99
C LEU A 142 15.67 0.88 -12.30
N ILE A 143 14.84 1.93 -12.27
CA ILE A 143 14.28 2.54 -13.47
C ILE A 143 15.39 3.13 -14.35
N SER A 144 16.35 3.82 -13.74
CA SER A 144 17.52 4.36 -14.44
C SER A 144 18.30 3.23 -15.14
N LEU A 145 18.58 2.13 -14.44
CA LEU A 145 19.24 0.94 -15.01
C LEU A 145 18.43 0.31 -16.15
N GLY A 146 17.11 0.19 -15.99
CA GLY A 146 16.23 -0.32 -17.04
C GLY A 146 16.26 0.53 -18.31
N LEU A 147 16.20 1.85 -18.17
CA LEU A 147 16.29 2.80 -19.29
C LEU A 147 17.68 2.75 -19.95
N MET A 148 18.74 2.57 -19.16
CA MET A 148 20.11 2.41 -19.67
C MET A 148 20.25 1.11 -20.47
N GLY A 149 19.65 0.01 -19.99
CA GLY A 149 19.59 -1.25 -20.72
C GLY A 149 18.84 -1.14 -22.05
N LEU A 150 17.72 -0.41 -22.08
CA LEU A 150 16.98 -0.12 -23.31
C LEU A 150 17.77 0.77 -24.28
N GLN A 151 18.47 1.78 -23.77
CA GLN A 151 19.38 2.60 -24.58
C GLN A 151 20.47 1.73 -25.22
N LEU A 152 21.12 0.87 -24.43
CA LEU A 152 22.14 -0.04 -24.91
C LEU A 152 21.59 -0.97 -26.00
N ALA A 153 20.43 -1.58 -25.79
CA ALA A 153 19.78 -2.45 -26.76
C ALA A 153 19.47 -1.69 -28.08
N ALA A 154 18.99 -0.45 -28.00
CA ALA A 154 18.71 0.38 -29.17
C ALA A 154 19.99 0.77 -29.94
N VAL A 155 21.08 1.04 -29.23
CA VAL A 155 22.40 1.32 -29.84
C VAL A 155 22.96 0.07 -30.50
N LEU A 156 22.92 -1.09 -29.83
CA LEU A 156 23.35 -2.37 -30.39
C LEU A 156 22.54 -2.75 -31.63
N ALA A 157 21.21 -2.64 -31.58
CA ALA A 157 20.34 -2.88 -32.72
C ALA A 157 20.68 -1.94 -33.89
N SER A 158 20.96 -0.67 -33.61
CA SER A 158 21.40 0.30 -34.62
C SER A 158 22.75 -0.04 -35.25
N SER A 159 23.68 -0.63 -34.48
CA SER A 159 25.00 -1.04 -34.98
C SER A 159 24.91 -2.33 -35.80
N VAL A 160 24.13 -3.32 -35.35
CA VAL A 160 23.91 -4.57 -36.09
C VAL A 160 23.19 -4.31 -37.42
N SER A 161 22.23 -3.38 -37.45
CA SER A 161 21.50 -3.05 -38.69
C SER A 161 22.39 -2.48 -39.79
N MET A 162 23.54 -1.89 -39.44
CA MET A 162 24.51 -1.38 -40.42
C MET A 162 25.20 -2.50 -41.20
N HIS A 163 25.27 -3.71 -40.63
CA HIS A 163 25.88 -4.89 -41.25
C HIS A 163 24.84 -5.90 -41.75
N ALA A 164 23.55 -5.66 -41.52
CA ALA A 164 22.48 -6.58 -41.88
C ALA A 164 22.17 -6.58 -43.38
N SER A 165 21.86 -7.76 -43.92
CA SER A 165 21.46 -7.95 -45.32
C SER A 165 20.15 -7.21 -45.65
N LYS A 166 19.84 -7.09 -46.96
CA LYS A 166 18.68 -6.35 -47.53
C LYS A 166 17.33 -6.61 -46.83
N LYS A 167 17.17 -7.75 -46.13
CA LYS A 167 15.95 -8.11 -45.38
C LYS A 167 15.64 -7.20 -44.18
N LEU A 168 16.61 -6.42 -43.67
CA LEU A 168 16.39 -5.47 -42.56
C LEU A 168 16.38 -3.99 -42.99
N ALA A 169 16.16 -3.70 -44.29
CA ALA A 169 16.15 -2.34 -44.84
C ALA A 169 15.16 -1.38 -44.12
N PHE A 170 14.07 -1.89 -43.55
CA PHE A 170 13.12 -1.10 -42.76
C PHE A 170 13.77 -0.46 -41.51
N LEU A 171 14.66 -1.18 -40.81
CA LEU A 171 15.35 -0.67 -39.63
C LEU A 171 16.33 0.45 -40.00
N ASN A 172 17.01 0.36 -41.15
CA ASN A 172 17.91 1.40 -41.61
C ASN A 172 17.17 2.73 -41.89
N LYS A 173 15.94 2.68 -42.43
CA LYS A 173 15.11 3.88 -42.63
C LYS A 173 14.72 4.56 -41.31
N LYS A 174 14.60 3.80 -40.21
CA LYS A 174 14.23 4.31 -38.88
C LYS A 174 15.42 4.56 -37.96
N GLN A 175 16.63 4.19 -38.35
CA GLN A 175 17.86 4.33 -37.57
C GLN A 175 18.08 5.73 -36.96
N PRO A 176 17.91 6.87 -37.67
CA PRO A 176 18.10 8.18 -37.05
C PRO A 176 17.05 8.48 -35.97
N THR A 177 15.82 7.96 -36.12
CA THR A 177 14.77 8.11 -35.11
C THR A 177 15.08 7.25 -33.88
N LEU A 178 15.53 6.00 -34.09
CA LEU A 178 15.92 5.08 -33.02
C LEU A 178 17.10 5.64 -32.21
N ARG A 179 18.12 6.22 -32.88
CA ARG A 179 19.26 6.88 -32.22
C ARG A 179 18.85 8.09 -31.39
N LYS A 180 17.96 8.95 -31.92
CA LYS A 180 17.42 10.10 -31.17
C LYS A 180 16.64 9.65 -29.93
N ALA A 181 15.79 8.63 -30.07
CA ALA A 181 15.05 8.05 -28.95
C ALA A 181 16.00 7.44 -27.91
N ALA A 182 17.03 6.70 -28.33
CA ALA A 182 18.04 6.13 -27.44
C ALA A 182 18.81 7.21 -26.65
N MET A 183 19.22 8.31 -27.31
CA MET A 183 19.87 9.43 -26.62
C MET A 183 18.94 10.09 -25.59
N PHE A 184 17.67 10.29 -25.94
CA PHE A 184 16.68 10.85 -24.99
C PHE A 184 16.48 9.93 -23.79
N MET A 185 16.32 8.62 -24.00
CA MET A 185 16.23 7.64 -22.91
C MET A 185 17.47 7.65 -22.03
N GLY A 186 18.67 7.78 -22.62
CA GLY A 186 19.92 7.89 -21.87
C GLY A 186 20.00 9.15 -21.01
N LEU A 187 19.56 10.29 -21.53
CA LEU A 187 19.49 11.53 -20.76
C LEU A 187 18.52 11.40 -19.58
N VAL A 188 17.32 10.85 -19.80
CA VAL A 188 16.33 10.62 -18.74
C VAL A 188 16.87 9.62 -17.71
N SER A 189 17.47 8.52 -18.15
CA SER A 189 18.11 7.52 -17.29
C SER A 189 19.16 8.17 -16.38
N LEU A 190 20.04 9.00 -16.94
CA LEU A 190 21.09 9.69 -16.20
C LEU A 190 20.51 10.63 -15.15
N VAL A 191 19.54 11.47 -15.52
CA VAL A 191 18.91 12.42 -14.58
C VAL A 191 18.22 11.68 -13.43
N VAL A 192 17.44 10.64 -13.73
CA VAL A 192 16.76 9.83 -12.70
C VAL A 192 17.78 9.16 -11.78
N GLY A 193 18.84 8.59 -12.33
CA GLY A 193 19.90 7.92 -11.56
C GLY A 193 20.64 8.89 -10.64
N VAL A 194 21.07 10.04 -11.16
CA VAL A 194 21.77 11.09 -10.37
C VAL A 194 20.89 11.61 -9.25
N VAL A 195 19.62 11.91 -9.52
CA VAL A 195 18.68 12.39 -8.50
C VAL A 195 18.46 11.33 -7.42
N ALA A 196 18.29 10.06 -7.79
CA ALA A 196 18.11 8.97 -6.83
C ALA A 196 19.35 8.77 -5.94
N VAL A 197 20.55 8.78 -6.52
CA VAL A 197 21.82 8.66 -5.77
C VAL A 197 22.06 9.87 -4.87
N ALA A 198 21.77 11.08 -5.35
CA ALA A 198 21.89 12.30 -4.55
C ALA A 198 20.93 12.27 -3.35
N ALA A 199 19.67 11.86 -3.56
CA ALA A 199 18.70 11.70 -2.48
C ALA A 199 19.15 10.66 -1.44
N LEU A 200 19.70 9.53 -1.90
CA LEU A 200 20.28 8.52 -1.00
C LEU A 200 21.42 9.10 -0.17
N ARG A 201 22.30 9.87 -0.81
CA ARG A 201 23.45 10.48 -0.17
C ARG A 201 23.04 11.47 0.91
N VAL A 202 22.06 12.33 0.63
CA VAL A 202 21.54 13.30 1.60
C VAL A 202 20.87 12.58 2.78
N GLN A 203 20.06 11.55 2.52
CA GLN A 203 19.40 10.80 3.59
C GLN A 203 20.40 10.09 4.51
N LEU A 204 21.39 9.42 3.94
CA LEU A 204 22.42 8.72 4.71
C LEU A 204 23.40 9.67 5.40
N GLY A 205 23.75 10.79 4.76
CA GLY A 205 24.57 11.84 5.37
C GLY A 205 23.90 12.42 6.61
N ASN A 206 22.63 12.82 6.48
CA ASN A 206 21.85 13.33 7.61
C ASN A 206 21.72 12.30 8.74
N ALA A 207 21.57 11.01 8.42
CA ALA A 207 21.53 9.95 9.41
C ALA A 207 22.88 9.79 10.12
N ALA A 208 23.98 9.77 9.37
CA ALA A 208 25.33 9.70 9.92
C ALA A 208 25.64 10.89 10.84
N ASP A 209 25.30 12.12 10.42
CA ASP A 209 25.52 13.32 11.22
C ASP A 209 24.74 13.30 12.54
N LYS A 210 23.51 12.77 12.54
CA LYS A 210 22.70 12.62 13.76
C LYS A 210 23.23 11.53 14.70
N VAL A 211 23.79 10.46 14.15
CA VAL A 211 24.39 9.36 14.94
C VAL A 211 25.77 9.75 15.50
N GLY A 212 26.51 10.61 14.80
CA GLY A 212 27.82 11.11 15.22
C GLY A 212 28.95 10.11 14.98
N GLU A 213 29.93 10.05 15.89
CA GLU A 213 31.15 9.24 15.77
C GLU A 213 30.92 7.72 15.62
N ASN A 214 29.73 7.27 16.01
CA ASN A 214 29.29 5.88 15.90
C ASN A 214 28.88 5.50 14.47
N ALA A 215 28.73 6.47 13.56
CA ALA A 215 28.39 6.23 12.17
C ALA A 215 29.58 6.47 11.24
N LYS A 216 29.71 5.59 10.24
CA LYS A 216 30.68 5.69 9.16
C LYS A 216 29.97 5.54 7.82
N LEU A 217 30.04 6.55 6.96
CA LEU A 217 29.59 6.45 5.58
C LEU A 217 30.54 5.53 4.79
N GLY A 218 29.98 4.75 3.86
CA GLY A 218 30.76 3.96 2.92
C GLY A 218 31.69 4.84 2.09
N SER A 219 32.82 4.31 1.64
CA SER A 219 33.87 5.06 0.92
C SER A 219 33.36 5.77 -0.35
N GLY A 220 32.32 5.25 -1.00
CA GLY A 220 31.67 5.88 -2.15
C GLY A 220 30.82 7.12 -1.80
N PHE A 221 30.51 7.33 -0.52
CA PHE A 221 29.62 8.39 -0.02
C PHE A 221 30.35 9.42 0.85
N ASP A 222 31.58 9.11 1.29
CA ASP A 222 32.42 10.03 2.06
C ASP A 222 32.62 11.36 1.28
N PRO A 223 32.22 12.52 1.83
CA PRO A 223 32.43 13.82 1.19
C PRO A 223 33.91 14.22 1.06
N ARG A 224 34.84 13.52 1.73
CA ARG A 224 36.27 13.86 1.78
C ARG A 224 37.07 13.59 0.50
N TRP A 225 36.43 13.55 -0.66
CA TRP A 225 37.14 13.65 -1.95
C TRP A 225 37.72 15.05 -2.19
N HIS A 226 37.43 16.03 -1.33
CA HIS A 226 38.21 17.26 -1.24
C HIS A 226 39.51 16.99 -0.50
N VAL A 227 40.57 16.72 -1.28
CA VAL A 227 41.99 16.92 -0.96
C VAL A 227 42.34 16.66 0.51
N ALA A 228 42.70 15.43 0.84
CA ALA A 228 43.53 15.21 2.02
C ALA A 228 44.75 16.15 1.89
N PRO A 229 45.07 17.00 2.88
CA PRO A 229 46.33 17.73 2.87
C PRO A 229 47.42 16.66 2.86
N SER A 230 48.09 16.50 1.72
CA SER A 230 49.29 15.68 1.66
C SER A 230 50.30 16.33 2.58
N SER A 231 50.51 15.76 3.76
CA SER A 231 51.69 16.04 4.57
C SER A 231 52.90 15.40 3.89
N SER A 232 53.36 16.04 2.81
CA SER A 232 54.63 15.74 2.15
C SER A 232 55.52 16.98 2.27
N PRO A 233 56.79 16.83 2.66
CA PRO A 233 57.67 17.94 2.98
C PRO A 233 58.07 18.72 1.73
N SER A 234 58.20 20.04 1.89
CA SER A 234 58.58 21.02 0.86
C SER A 234 59.77 20.61 -0.01
N PRO A 235 59.68 20.91 -1.32
CA PRO A 235 60.81 21.39 -2.08
C PRO A 235 60.66 22.88 -2.43
N ALA A 236 61.81 23.53 -2.52
CA ALA A 236 62.03 24.97 -2.68
C ALA A 236 61.44 25.58 -3.98
N PRO A 237 61.26 26.92 -4.04
CA PRO A 237 60.53 27.61 -5.10
C PRO A 237 61.45 28.20 -6.18
N LEU A 238 61.06 28.16 -7.45
CA LEU A 238 61.43 29.11 -8.54
C LEU A 238 60.58 28.82 -9.81
N PRO A 239 60.49 29.73 -10.80
CA PRO A 239 60.00 31.10 -10.73
C PRO A 239 58.84 31.36 -11.72
N LEU A 240 58.20 32.51 -11.54
CA LEU A 240 57.10 33.05 -12.34
C LEU A 240 57.44 33.15 -13.83
N SER A 241 56.46 32.82 -14.68
CA SER A 241 56.33 33.40 -16.02
C SER A 241 54.94 33.98 -16.23
N SER A 242 54.96 35.08 -16.97
CA SER A 242 54.00 36.16 -17.05
C SER A 242 53.14 36.06 -18.32
N ARG A 243 51.98 36.72 -18.27
CA ARG A 243 51.27 37.36 -19.40
C ARG A 243 50.64 36.47 -20.48
N ARG A 244 49.32 36.59 -20.64
CA ARG A 244 48.71 37.56 -21.59
C ARG A 244 47.18 37.54 -21.54
N SER A 245 46.63 38.75 -21.51
CA SER A 245 45.23 39.09 -21.77
C SER A 245 44.89 38.96 -23.26
N ALA A 246 43.67 38.54 -23.58
CA ALA A 246 42.99 38.83 -24.85
C ALA A 246 41.47 38.83 -24.67
N SER A 247 40.84 39.87 -25.20
CA SER A 247 39.41 40.24 -25.16
C SER A 247 38.52 39.38 -26.08
N PRO A 248 37.17 39.49 -25.99
CA PRO A 248 36.24 38.55 -26.61
C PRO A 248 35.78 38.98 -28.01
N LEU A 249 35.63 38.01 -28.92
CA LEU A 249 34.97 38.20 -30.21
C LEU A 249 33.64 37.44 -30.26
N ARG A 250 32.60 38.21 -30.54
CA ARG A 250 31.22 37.84 -30.86
C ARG A 250 31.15 37.23 -32.27
N PRO A 251 30.23 36.30 -32.55
CA PRO A 251 29.49 36.46 -33.81
C PRO A 251 27.99 36.11 -33.76
N ALA A 252 27.25 37.03 -34.40
CA ALA A 252 26.14 36.88 -35.35
C ALA A 252 25.19 35.67 -35.26
N SER A 253 23.93 36.01 -35.03
CA SER A 253 22.73 35.21 -35.35
C SER A 253 22.42 35.23 -36.86
N PRO A 254 21.79 34.17 -37.39
CA PRO A 254 20.89 34.29 -38.53
C PRO A 254 19.46 33.86 -38.18
N GLN A 255 18.51 34.73 -38.49
CA GLN A 255 17.09 34.39 -38.67
C GLN A 255 16.90 33.40 -39.82
N PRO A 256 15.81 32.61 -39.79
CA PRO A 256 15.11 32.31 -41.02
C PRO A 256 13.63 32.67 -41.00
N SER A 257 13.16 32.83 -42.23
CA SER A 257 11.93 33.41 -42.74
C SER A 257 10.65 32.61 -42.48
N SER A 258 9.55 33.36 -42.51
CA SER A 258 8.16 32.90 -42.57
C SER A 258 7.86 32.19 -43.90
N GLY A 259 7.72 30.87 -43.85
CA GLY A 259 7.23 30.04 -44.95
C GLY A 259 5.81 29.56 -44.68
N VAL A 260 4.86 30.12 -45.43
CA VAL A 260 3.45 29.71 -45.49
C VAL A 260 3.36 28.28 -46.03
N TYR A 261 2.96 27.32 -45.19
CA TYR A 261 2.65 25.96 -45.63
C TYR A 261 1.13 25.76 -45.67
N ARG A 262 0.60 25.63 -46.89
CA ARG A 262 -0.79 25.28 -47.19
C ARG A 262 -1.04 23.81 -46.84
N ASN A 263 -2.18 23.57 -46.23
CA ASN A 263 -2.75 22.27 -45.90
C ASN A 263 -3.46 21.68 -47.13
N PRO A 264 -3.08 20.49 -47.65
CA PRO A 264 -3.90 19.75 -48.58
C PRO A 264 -4.44 18.51 -47.87
N TYR A 265 -5.74 18.45 -47.58
CA TYR A 265 -6.59 17.26 -47.79
C TYR A 265 -8.04 17.62 -47.40
N HIS A 266 -8.82 17.95 -48.43
CA HIS A 266 -10.27 17.94 -48.43
C HIS A 266 -10.74 16.70 -49.22
N ARG A 267 -11.84 16.09 -48.73
CA ARG A 267 -12.71 15.09 -49.38
C ARG A 267 -12.12 13.67 -49.43
N LEU A 268 -12.87 12.60 -49.13
CA LEU A 268 -14.21 12.28 -49.63
C LEU A 268 -15.08 11.51 -48.62
N SER A 269 -16.37 11.80 -48.72
CA SER A 269 -17.53 11.10 -48.17
C SER A 269 -17.88 9.89 -49.04
N SER A 270 -18.16 8.74 -48.41
CA SER A 270 -19.03 7.70 -48.98
C SER A 270 -19.55 6.78 -47.86
N SER A 271 -20.77 7.04 -47.41
CA SER A 271 -21.55 6.09 -46.59
C SER A 271 -22.40 5.22 -47.54
N PRO A 272 -22.44 3.89 -47.37
CA PRO A 272 -23.30 3.01 -48.15
C PRO A 272 -24.77 3.03 -47.66
N PRO A 273 -25.74 2.74 -48.54
CA PRO A 273 -27.16 2.87 -48.24
C PRO A 273 -27.70 1.72 -47.37
N ALA A 274 -28.69 2.07 -46.55
CA ALA A 274 -29.42 1.19 -45.65
C ALA A 274 -30.27 0.15 -46.43
N VAL A 275 -30.13 -1.11 -46.06
CA VAL A 275 -30.96 -2.22 -46.53
C VAL A 275 -32.25 -2.25 -45.70
N ARG A 276 -33.38 -2.25 -46.41
CA ARG A 276 -34.76 -2.32 -45.92
C ARG A 276 -35.07 -3.74 -45.43
N PRO A 277 -35.62 -3.96 -44.22
CA PRO A 277 -36.05 -5.28 -43.80
C PRO A 277 -37.41 -5.66 -44.45
N PRO A 278 -37.62 -6.94 -44.83
CA PRO A 278 -38.88 -7.42 -45.36
C PRO A 278 -39.96 -7.64 -44.27
N SER A 279 -41.22 -7.54 -44.70
CA SER A 279 -42.46 -7.65 -43.93
C SER A 279 -42.62 -8.92 -43.08
N PRO A 280 -43.52 -8.92 -42.07
CA PRO A 280 -43.64 -10.00 -41.11
C PRO A 280 -44.46 -11.19 -41.63
N ALA A 281 -44.01 -12.39 -41.27
CA ALA A 281 -44.72 -13.66 -41.49
C ALA A 281 -45.99 -13.79 -40.60
N PRO A 282 -46.99 -14.58 -41.01
CA PRO A 282 -48.26 -14.73 -40.30
C PRO A 282 -48.10 -15.49 -38.96
N ALA A 283 -48.90 -15.07 -37.98
CA ALA A 283 -48.87 -15.54 -36.60
C ALA A 283 -49.20 -17.05 -36.45
N PRO A 284 -48.45 -17.80 -35.63
CA PRO A 284 -48.79 -19.17 -35.30
C PRO A 284 -49.95 -19.24 -34.30
N LEU A 285 -50.83 -20.21 -34.53
CA LEU A 285 -52.03 -20.52 -33.75
C LEU A 285 -51.73 -20.67 -32.24
N ARG A 286 -52.53 -19.95 -31.44
CA ARG A 286 -52.55 -19.97 -29.97
C ARG A 286 -52.74 -21.40 -29.45
N ARG A 287 -51.72 -21.94 -28.78
CA ARG A 287 -51.88 -23.06 -27.84
C ARG A 287 -52.62 -22.58 -26.57
N PRO A 288 -53.45 -23.43 -25.94
CA PRO A 288 -54.15 -23.09 -24.71
C PRO A 288 -53.14 -22.74 -23.62
N ARG A 289 -53.27 -21.53 -23.05
CA ARG A 289 -52.46 -21.06 -21.93
C ARG A 289 -52.75 -21.94 -20.71
N SER A 290 -51.73 -22.66 -20.24
CA SER A 290 -51.70 -23.23 -18.90
C SER A 290 -52.02 -22.14 -17.86
N PRO A 291 -52.69 -22.46 -16.74
CA PRO A 291 -53.02 -21.48 -15.70
C PRO A 291 -51.75 -20.74 -15.31
N SER A 292 -51.74 -19.42 -15.51
CA SER A 292 -50.59 -18.60 -15.14
C SER A 292 -50.38 -18.75 -13.63
N PRO A 293 -49.18 -19.13 -13.17
CA PRO A 293 -48.91 -19.26 -11.75
C PRO A 293 -49.29 -17.93 -11.10
N THR A 294 -50.23 -17.98 -10.16
CA THR A 294 -50.64 -16.83 -9.34
C THR A 294 -49.39 -16.13 -8.86
N LEU A 295 -49.17 -14.91 -9.34
CA LEU A 295 -48.03 -14.06 -8.96
C LEU A 295 -48.09 -13.88 -7.45
N THR A 296 -47.40 -14.73 -6.71
CA THR A 296 -47.16 -14.57 -5.29
C THR A 296 -46.47 -13.22 -5.13
N ARG A 297 -47.21 -12.24 -4.62
CA ARG A 297 -46.74 -10.88 -4.38
C ARG A 297 -45.40 -10.95 -3.67
N ALA A 298 -44.35 -10.52 -4.37
CA ALA A 298 -43.00 -10.55 -3.83
C ALA A 298 -42.99 -9.78 -2.50
N ILE A 299 -42.63 -10.48 -1.42
CA ILE A 299 -42.52 -9.88 -0.09
C ILE A 299 -41.38 -8.86 -0.18
N PRO A 300 -41.62 -7.58 0.16
CA PRO A 300 -40.56 -6.59 0.14
C PRO A 300 -39.45 -6.99 1.12
N PRO A 301 -38.18 -6.72 0.80
CA PRO A 301 -37.07 -7.04 1.69
C PRO A 301 -37.20 -6.31 3.01
N ALA A 302 -36.89 -7.00 4.10
CA ALA A 302 -37.02 -6.47 5.46
C ALA A 302 -35.86 -5.54 5.84
N LEU A 303 -34.70 -5.70 5.19
CA LEU A 303 -33.50 -4.93 5.48
C LEU A 303 -32.75 -4.58 4.19
N GLU A 304 -32.17 -3.39 4.15
CA GLU A 304 -31.16 -3.03 3.16
C GLU A 304 -29.83 -2.79 3.85
N VAL A 305 -28.74 -3.35 3.30
CA VAL A 305 -27.42 -3.32 3.93
C VAL A 305 -26.43 -2.64 3.00
N HIS A 306 -25.77 -1.60 3.49
CA HIS A 306 -24.67 -0.92 2.81
C HIS A 306 -23.41 -1.03 3.64
N GLY A 307 -22.30 -1.39 3.00
CA GLY A 307 -21.03 -1.39 3.70
C GLY A 307 -19.86 -1.84 2.84
N ASP A 308 -18.73 -2.04 3.50
CA ASP A 308 -17.54 -2.61 2.89
C ASP A 308 -17.70 -4.12 2.63
N SER A 309 -16.60 -4.89 2.68
CA SER A 309 -16.66 -6.34 2.48
C SER A 309 -17.52 -7.08 3.51
N LEU A 310 -17.70 -6.52 4.72
CA LEU A 310 -18.53 -7.08 5.79
C LEU A 310 -20.01 -7.17 5.38
N ALA A 311 -20.54 -6.20 4.64
CA ALA A 311 -21.93 -6.22 4.19
C ALA A 311 -22.26 -7.47 3.35
N GLY A 312 -21.26 -8.07 2.70
CA GLY A 312 -21.43 -9.25 1.85
C GLY A 312 -22.05 -10.47 2.55
N VAL A 313 -21.82 -10.65 3.85
CA VAL A 313 -22.33 -11.82 4.59
C VAL A 313 -23.87 -11.86 4.64
N PHE A 314 -24.52 -10.69 4.56
CA PHE A 314 -25.99 -10.60 4.59
C PHE A 314 -26.66 -11.16 3.33
N SER A 315 -25.90 -11.46 2.26
CA SER A 315 -26.42 -12.16 1.09
C SER A 315 -26.91 -13.58 1.42
N LEU A 316 -26.43 -14.17 2.51
CA LEU A 316 -26.85 -15.48 3.00
C LEU A 316 -28.28 -15.47 3.56
N VAL A 317 -28.81 -14.29 3.95
CA VAL A 317 -30.19 -14.11 4.41
C VAL A 317 -31.20 -14.20 3.25
N GLY A 318 -30.73 -14.19 1.99
CA GLY A 318 -31.57 -14.33 0.80
C GLY A 318 -32.46 -13.11 0.56
N SER A 319 -33.69 -13.33 0.09
CA SER A 319 -34.63 -12.26 -0.30
C SER A 319 -35.08 -11.34 0.83
N ARG A 320 -34.75 -11.66 2.08
CA ARG A 320 -35.05 -10.83 3.25
C ARG A 320 -34.14 -9.62 3.37
N ALA A 321 -32.99 -9.61 2.69
CA ALA A 321 -32.05 -8.49 2.69
C ALA A 321 -31.61 -8.10 1.27
N ILE A 322 -31.59 -6.79 0.98
CA ILE A 322 -30.86 -6.25 -0.18
C ILE A 322 -29.46 -5.88 0.28
N VAL A 323 -28.42 -6.33 -0.44
CA VAL A 323 -27.03 -6.08 -0.04
C VAL A 323 -26.30 -5.26 -1.10
N HIS A 324 -25.76 -4.13 -0.66
CA HIS A 324 -24.91 -3.25 -1.43
C HIS A 324 -23.49 -3.24 -0.84
N LYS A 325 -22.62 -4.07 -1.43
CA LYS A 325 -21.22 -4.20 -1.04
C LYS A 325 -20.34 -3.23 -1.84
N TYR A 326 -19.56 -2.42 -1.16
CA TYR A 326 -18.63 -1.45 -1.76
C TYR A 326 -17.20 -1.82 -1.41
N LYS A 327 -16.51 -2.54 -2.30
CA LYS A 327 -15.14 -3.01 -2.07
C LYS A 327 -14.18 -1.83 -1.86
N GLY A 328 -13.47 -1.84 -0.74
CA GLY A 328 -12.52 -0.78 -0.37
C GLY A 328 -13.16 0.53 0.08
N ALA A 329 -14.49 0.56 0.26
CA ALA A 329 -15.16 1.73 0.78
C ALA A 329 -14.72 2.00 2.22
N SER A 330 -14.44 3.26 2.48
CA SER A 330 -14.02 3.77 3.78
C SER A 330 -15.06 4.78 4.27
N ALA A 331 -15.22 4.90 5.58
CA ALA A 331 -16.11 5.87 6.18
C ALA A 331 -15.68 7.31 5.85
N ARG A 332 -14.37 7.57 5.81
CA ARG A 332 -13.82 8.85 5.34
C ARG A 332 -14.17 9.16 3.88
N GLY A 333 -14.18 8.13 3.04
CA GLY A 333 -14.52 8.26 1.63
C GLY A 333 -15.98 8.62 1.37
N LEU A 334 -16.87 8.51 2.36
CA LEU A 334 -18.28 8.89 2.24
C LEU A 334 -18.49 10.41 2.30
N ASN A 335 -17.70 11.12 3.09
CA ASN A 335 -17.79 12.58 3.21
C ASN A 335 -16.76 13.33 2.33
N ASN A 336 -16.17 12.63 1.36
CA ASN A 336 -15.19 13.21 0.46
C ASN A 336 -15.73 13.23 -0.98
N SER A 337 -16.06 14.42 -1.49
CA SER A 337 -16.53 14.63 -2.87
C SER A 337 -15.50 14.20 -3.92
N HIS A 338 -14.21 14.16 -3.57
CA HIS A 338 -13.12 13.72 -4.44
C HIS A 338 -12.78 12.23 -4.27
N SER A 339 -13.58 11.48 -3.50
CA SER A 339 -13.40 10.03 -3.34
C SER A 339 -13.53 9.33 -4.70
N THR A 340 -12.52 8.58 -5.12
CA THR A 340 -12.54 7.88 -6.42
C THR A 340 -13.68 6.86 -6.53
N LEU A 341 -14.08 6.25 -5.42
CA LEU A 341 -15.14 5.24 -5.41
C LEU A 341 -16.55 5.82 -5.47
N GLN A 342 -16.72 7.12 -5.14
CA GLN A 342 -18.01 7.83 -5.13
C GLN A 342 -19.12 7.01 -4.45
N VAL A 343 -18.84 6.50 -3.24
CA VAL A 343 -19.76 5.58 -2.54
C VAL A 343 -20.96 6.31 -1.96
N ALA A 344 -20.79 7.50 -1.38
CA ALA A 344 -21.90 8.23 -0.78
C ALA A 344 -23.04 8.55 -1.77
N PRO A 345 -22.79 9.08 -2.99
CA PRO A 345 -23.84 9.27 -3.98
C PRO A 345 -24.57 7.97 -4.33
N LYS A 346 -23.86 6.83 -4.40
CA LYS A 346 -24.45 5.52 -4.67
C LYS A 346 -25.35 5.05 -3.54
N VAL A 347 -24.93 5.23 -2.28
CA VAL A 347 -25.75 4.89 -1.12
C VAL A 347 -27.02 5.74 -1.11
N LEU A 348 -26.90 7.06 -1.23
CA LEU A 348 -28.06 7.97 -1.23
C LEU A 348 -29.04 7.65 -2.37
N LYS A 349 -28.53 7.41 -3.58
CA LYS A 349 -29.35 6.99 -4.72
C LYS A 349 -30.10 5.69 -4.46
N ASN A 350 -29.45 4.72 -3.81
CA ASN A 350 -30.10 3.44 -3.49
C ASN A 350 -31.20 3.64 -2.45
N LEU A 351 -30.93 4.39 -1.38
CA LEU A 351 -31.92 4.75 -0.35
C LEU A 351 -33.13 5.51 -0.92
N GLU A 352 -32.94 6.28 -1.99
CA GLU A 352 -34.03 6.93 -2.73
C GLU A 352 -34.85 5.95 -3.56
N ALA A 353 -34.19 4.96 -4.16
CA ALA A 353 -34.80 4.00 -5.08
C ALA A 353 -35.56 2.89 -4.33
N THR A 354 -35.03 2.43 -3.21
CA THR A 354 -35.59 1.35 -2.41
C THR A 354 -36.62 1.87 -1.41
N ARG A 355 -37.47 0.96 -0.91
CA ARG A 355 -38.47 1.24 0.13
C ARG A 355 -38.35 0.25 1.28
N SER A 356 -37.12 -0.11 1.61
CA SER A 356 -36.81 -1.02 2.72
C SER A 356 -37.22 -0.35 4.04
N PRO A 357 -37.90 -1.06 4.96
CA PRO A 357 -38.38 -0.46 6.20
C PRO A 357 -37.24 -0.16 7.19
N ALA A 358 -36.07 -0.78 6.99
CA ALA A 358 -34.87 -0.59 7.77
C ALA A 358 -33.62 -0.64 6.89
N VAL A 359 -32.59 0.09 7.31
CA VAL A 359 -31.29 0.18 6.63
C VAL A 359 -30.19 -0.12 7.64
N LEU A 360 -29.18 -0.89 7.25
CA LEU A 360 -27.96 -1.14 8.01
C LEU A 360 -26.76 -0.52 7.28
N LEU A 361 -26.06 0.40 7.92
CA LEU A 361 -24.84 1.02 7.42
C LEU A 361 -23.64 0.50 8.21
N VAL A 362 -22.64 -0.07 7.51
CA VAL A 362 -21.43 -0.63 8.13
C VAL A 362 -20.18 -0.19 7.37
N PHE A 363 -19.53 0.87 7.85
CA PHE A 363 -18.31 1.41 7.28
C PHE A 363 -17.29 1.70 8.38
N GLY A 364 -16.01 1.80 8.02
CA GLY A 364 -14.93 2.15 8.94
C GLY A 364 -13.87 1.05 9.12
N THR A 365 -14.17 -0.19 8.72
CA THR A 365 -13.19 -1.29 8.83
C THR A 365 -11.95 -0.99 8.00
N VAL A 366 -12.15 -0.45 6.78
CA VAL A 366 -11.05 -0.03 5.92
C VAL A 366 -10.21 1.10 6.55
N ASP A 367 -10.82 2.02 7.29
CA ASP A 367 -10.10 3.15 7.88
C ASP A 367 -9.31 2.77 9.13
N LEU A 368 -9.85 1.85 9.94
CA LEU A 368 -9.33 1.55 11.29
C LEU A 368 -8.63 0.19 11.39
N ALA A 369 -9.02 -0.77 10.56
CA ALA A 369 -8.45 -2.11 10.55
C ALA A 369 -7.32 -2.25 9.51
N ILE A 370 -7.45 -1.62 8.33
CA ILE A 370 -6.47 -1.77 7.24
C ILE A 370 -5.26 -0.83 7.45
N ASN A 371 -4.12 -1.21 6.86
CA ASN A 371 -2.82 -0.51 6.87
C ASN A 371 -2.84 0.97 6.46
N TYR A 372 -3.96 1.66 6.29
CA TYR A 372 -4.01 3.02 5.76
C TYR A 372 -3.18 4.03 6.59
N LEU A 373 -3.35 4.07 7.92
CA LEU A 373 -2.55 4.94 8.79
C LEU A 373 -1.04 4.65 8.63
N TRP A 374 -0.69 3.38 8.50
CA TRP A 374 0.69 2.93 8.36
C TRP A 374 1.24 3.15 6.95
N GLN A 375 0.41 3.07 5.92
CA GLN A 375 0.73 3.45 4.55
C GLN A 375 0.94 4.96 4.45
N LEU A 376 0.20 5.77 5.22
CA LEU A 376 0.44 7.20 5.30
C LEU A 376 1.79 7.49 5.99
N LYS A 377 2.09 6.82 7.12
CA LYS A 377 3.42 6.91 7.76
C LYS A 377 4.54 6.46 6.82
N ALA A 378 4.36 5.32 6.15
CA ALA A 378 5.29 4.78 5.16
C ALA A 378 5.35 5.57 3.85
N LYS A 379 4.53 6.62 3.70
CA LYS A 379 4.64 7.63 2.62
C LYS A 379 5.25 8.94 3.11
N GLY A 380 5.74 8.98 4.35
CA GLY A 380 6.30 10.20 4.97
C GLY A 380 5.26 11.28 5.22
N SER A 381 3.96 10.96 5.14
CA SER A 381 2.92 11.89 5.57
C SER A 381 2.93 11.94 7.10
N SER A 382 2.78 13.13 7.68
CA SER A 382 2.52 13.29 9.12
C SER A 382 1.21 12.58 9.46
N ALA A 383 1.31 11.30 9.80
CA ALA A 383 0.14 10.55 10.20
C ALA A 383 -0.30 11.11 11.55
N SER A 384 -1.51 11.67 11.56
CA SER A 384 -2.20 12.06 12.78
C SER A 384 -2.10 10.94 13.82
N GLY A 385 -2.02 11.31 15.10
CA GLY A 385 -2.02 10.34 16.18
C GLY A 385 -3.21 9.39 16.09
N GLN A 386 -3.11 8.19 16.67
CA GLN A 386 -4.18 7.17 16.66
C GLN A 386 -5.55 7.72 17.08
N ARG A 387 -5.55 8.62 18.08
CA ARG A 387 -6.76 9.25 18.62
C ARG A 387 -7.39 10.21 17.61
N GLU A 388 -6.57 11.10 17.08
CA GLU A 388 -6.95 12.08 16.05
C GLU A 388 -7.46 11.39 14.79
N TRP A 389 -6.83 10.27 14.41
CA TRP A 389 -7.28 9.47 13.27
C TRP A 389 -8.69 8.91 13.49
N ALA A 390 -8.93 8.24 14.63
CA ALA A 390 -10.25 7.72 14.96
C ALA A 390 -11.31 8.83 15.06
N ASP A 391 -10.96 9.99 15.62
CA ASP A 391 -11.82 11.17 15.70
C ASP A 391 -12.17 11.70 14.32
N LYS A 392 -11.18 11.75 13.41
CA LYS A 392 -11.40 12.16 12.04
C LYS A 392 -12.30 11.19 11.28
N VAL A 393 -12.06 9.88 11.39
CA VAL A 393 -12.91 8.85 10.76
C VAL A 393 -14.35 8.96 11.26
N PHE A 394 -14.53 9.17 12.57
CA PHE A 394 -15.84 9.40 13.18
C PHE A 394 -16.52 10.68 12.66
N ALA A 395 -15.80 11.80 12.61
CA ALA A 395 -16.34 13.07 12.12
C ALA A 395 -16.77 12.97 10.65
N ASP A 396 -15.92 12.40 9.79
CA ASP A 396 -16.24 12.18 8.38
C ASP A 396 -17.48 11.26 8.25
N TYR A 397 -17.57 10.18 9.04
CA TYR A 397 -18.70 9.26 8.94
C TYR A 397 -20.02 9.87 9.42
N THR A 398 -20.00 10.57 10.55
CA THR A 398 -21.21 11.14 11.14
C THR A 398 -21.78 12.29 10.32
N ALA A 399 -20.94 13.05 9.61
CA ALA A 399 -21.39 14.01 8.60
C ALA A 399 -22.24 13.33 7.50
N PHE A 400 -21.79 12.18 7.00
CA PHE A 400 -22.57 11.39 6.05
C PHE A 400 -23.84 10.81 6.68
N LEU A 401 -23.78 10.28 7.91
CA LEU A 401 -24.95 9.74 8.61
C LEU A 401 -26.04 10.80 8.82
N ALA A 402 -25.68 12.06 9.09
CA ALA A 402 -26.64 13.15 9.19
C ALA A 402 -27.40 13.36 7.87
N GLN A 403 -26.69 13.31 6.73
CA GLN A 403 -27.30 13.40 5.40
C GLN A 403 -28.21 12.20 5.11
N ALA A 404 -27.70 10.98 5.29
CA ALA A 404 -28.42 9.74 5.05
C ALA A 404 -29.66 9.61 5.96
N GLY A 405 -29.52 9.92 7.24
CA GLY A 405 -30.62 9.91 8.21
C GLY A 405 -31.72 10.92 7.88
N SER A 406 -31.36 12.11 7.38
CA SER A 406 -32.36 13.09 6.91
C SER A 406 -33.18 12.55 5.75
N LEU A 407 -32.54 11.82 4.83
CA LEU A 407 -33.19 11.20 3.68
C LEU A 407 -34.09 10.04 4.13
N ALA A 408 -33.56 9.15 4.98
CA ALA A 408 -34.31 8.03 5.55
C ALA A 408 -35.58 8.51 6.26
N LYS A 409 -35.48 9.57 7.07
CA LYS A 409 -36.63 10.21 7.72
C LYS A 409 -37.67 10.72 6.73
N ARG A 410 -37.26 11.43 5.66
CA ARG A 410 -38.18 11.91 4.61
C ARG A 410 -38.90 10.77 3.88
N ARG A 411 -38.30 9.58 3.87
CA ARG A 411 -38.84 8.37 3.21
C ARG A 411 -39.66 7.48 4.15
N GLY A 412 -39.76 7.82 5.43
CA GLY A 412 -40.47 7.01 6.42
C GLY A 412 -39.76 5.69 6.75
N ILE A 413 -38.45 5.60 6.54
CA ILE A 413 -37.63 4.46 7.00
C ILE A 413 -37.57 4.55 8.52
N GLN A 414 -38.02 3.51 9.22
CA GLN A 414 -38.29 3.60 10.65
C GLN A 414 -37.02 3.62 11.51
N ARG A 415 -35.97 2.90 11.10
CA ARG A 415 -34.72 2.79 11.86
C ARG A 415 -33.53 2.57 10.94
N ASP A 416 -32.55 3.44 11.05
CA ASP A 416 -31.21 3.20 10.50
C ASP A 416 -30.37 2.53 11.59
N ALA A 417 -29.96 1.30 11.34
CA ALA A 417 -28.97 0.60 12.13
C ALA A 417 -27.57 1.01 11.68
N VAL A 418 -26.71 1.35 12.62
CA VAL A 418 -25.28 1.56 12.39
C VAL A 418 -24.52 0.45 13.10
N GLY A 419 -23.79 -0.36 12.34
CA GLY A 419 -23.00 -1.47 12.89
C GLY A 419 -21.67 -0.97 13.47
N PRO A 420 -21.21 -1.48 14.63
CA PRO A 420 -19.87 -1.25 15.13
C PRO A 420 -18.85 -1.87 14.19
N LEU A 421 -17.60 -1.44 14.35
CA LEU A 421 -16.49 -2.26 13.91
C LEU A 421 -16.20 -3.32 14.96
N PRO A 422 -16.07 -4.60 14.59
CA PRO A 422 -15.70 -5.62 15.54
C PRO A 422 -14.31 -5.35 16.12
N SER A 423 -14.08 -5.82 17.34
CA SER A 423 -12.73 -5.87 17.91
C SER A 423 -11.79 -6.63 16.97
N LEU A 424 -10.53 -6.23 16.94
CA LEU A 424 -9.57 -6.82 16.01
C LEU A 424 -8.92 -8.07 16.61
N PRO A 425 -8.78 -9.15 15.83
CA PRO A 425 -8.15 -10.38 16.28
C PRO A 425 -6.64 -10.17 16.51
N ARG A 426 -6.09 -10.83 17.54
CA ARG A 426 -4.64 -10.92 17.75
C ARG A 426 -4.00 -11.82 16.68
N ASN A 427 -3.68 -11.25 15.53
CA ASN A 427 -2.93 -11.94 14.47
C ASN A 427 -1.47 -11.44 14.46
N THR A 428 -0.52 -12.24 13.95
CA THR A 428 0.93 -11.99 13.94
C THR A 428 1.35 -10.88 12.97
N HIS A 429 0.51 -9.87 12.78
CA HIS A 429 0.84 -8.69 11.99
C HIS A 429 1.96 -7.91 12.71
N PRO A 430 2.99 -7.40 12.01
CA PRO A 430 4.06 -6.57 12.59
C PRO A 430 3.60 -5.18 13.10
N HIS A 431 2.31 -4.98 13.36
CA HIS A 431 1.77 -3.68 13.75
C HIS A 431 1.10 -3.74 15.12
N ASP A 432 1.12 -2.59 15.81
CA ASP A 432 0.58 -2.44 17.16
C ASP A 432 -0.95 -2.70 17.20
N LEU A 433 -1.29 -3.94 17.57
CA LEU A 433 -2.66 -4.40 17.79
C LEU A 433 -3.37 -3.56 18.85
N ALA A 434 -2.65 -3.14 19.89
CA ALA A 434 -3.22 -2.39 20.98
C ALA A 434 -3.68 -1.02 20.47
N THR A 435 -2.85 -0.35 19.65
CA THR A 435 -3.24 0.88 18.95
C THR A 435 -4.52 0.69 18.13
N ARG A 436 -4.61 -0.35 17.31
CA ARG A 436 -5.82 -0.57 16.47
C ARG A 436 -7.07 -0.86 17.31
N ALA A 437 -6.93 -1.70 18.34
CA ALA A 437 -8.03 -2.01 19.25
C ALA A 437 -8.51 -0.74 20.00
N LEU A 438 -7.59 0.14 20.39
CA LEU A 438 -7.93 1.44 21.00
C LEU A 438 -8.66 2.35 20.02
N MET A 439 -8.23 2.43 18.76
CA MET A 439 -8.90 3.21 17.71
C MET A 439 -10.34 2.71 17.47
N VAL A 440 -10.53 1.40 17.29
CA VAL A 440 -11.85 0.79 17.09
C VAL A 440 -12.76 1.02 18.31
N LYS A 441 -12.25 0.78 19.52
CA LYS A 441 -13.00 1.02 20.76
C LYS A 441 -13.44 2.47 20.87
N ARG A 442 -12.54 3.42 20.61
CA ARG A 442 -12.83 4.86 20.64
C ARG A 442 -13.87 5.24 19.59
N TYR A 443 -13.71 4.79 18.36
CA TYR A 443 -14.64 5.02 17.27
C TYR A 443 -16.05 4.51 17.60
N ASN A 444 -16.18 3.26 18.06
CA ASN A 444 -17.47 2.67 18.44
C ASN A 444 -18.12 3.40 19.62
N LEU A 445 -17.34 3.82 20.63
CA LEU A 445 -17.85 4.59 21.76
C LEU A 445 -18.48 5.93 21.28
N MET A 446 -17.76 6.66 20.43
CA MET A 446 -18.26 7.93 19.88
C MET A 446 -19.47 7.72 18.98
N LEU A 447 -19.46 6.67 18.15
CA LEU A 447 -20.55 6.32 17.24
C LEU A 447 -21.83 5.92 18.00
N GLY A 448 -21.70 5.10 19.05
CA GLY A 448 -22.81 4.77 19.93
C GLY A 448 -23.40 6.01 20.61
N ALA A 449 -22.54 6.90 21.14
CA ALA A 449 -22.99 8.15 21.72
C ALA A 449 -23.68 9.08 20.70
N PHE A 450 -23.22 9.10 19.45
CA PHE A 450 -23.86 9.84 18.37
C PHE A 450 -25.25 9.27 18.08
N CYS A 451 -25.37 7.96 17.81
CA CYS A 451 -26.67 7.33 17.53
C CYS A 451 -27.67 7.55 18.68
N ALA A 452 -27.24 7.49 19.94
CA ALA A 452 -28.11 7.75 21.09
C ALA A 452 -28.74 9.17 21.11
N ARG A 453 -28.13 10.15 20.43
CA ARG A 453 -28.67 11.52 20.30
C ARG A 453 -29.59 11.72 19.09
N HIS A 454 -29.67 10.74 18.19
CA HIS A 454 -30.44 10.85 16.95
C HIS A 454 -31.57 9.81 16.94
N ALA A 455 -32.81 10.24 17.11
CA ALA A 455 -33.97 9.36 17.29
C ALA A 455 -34.22 8.36 16.15
N ASN A 456 -33.71 8.64 14.93
CA ASN A 456 -33.84 7.78 13.76
C ASN A 456 -32.66 6.80 13.58
N LEU A 457 -31.63 6.89 14.41
CA LEU A 457 -30.45 6.03 14.37
C LEU A 457 -30.44 5.06 15.55
N SER A 458 -29.95 3.85 15.32
CA SER A 458 -29.74 2.83 16.34
C SER A 458 -28.35 2.23 16.19
N PHE A 459 -27.59 2.16 17.28
CA PHE A 459 -26.27 1.52 17.27
C PHE A 459 -26.42 0.03 17.62
N VAL A 460 -25.93 -0.86 16.75
CA VAL A 460 -26.16 -2.31 16.88
C VAL A 460 -24.88 -3.03 17.29
N ASP A 461 -24.55 -3.02 18.58
CA ASP A 461 -23.29 -3.58 19.07
C ASP A 461 -23.32 -5.11 19.27
N ILE A 462 -22.67 -5.84 18.36
CA ILE A 462 -22.44 -7.29 18.51
C ILE A 462 -21.09 -7.63 19.15
N SER A 463 -20.24 -6.63 19.45
CA SER A 463 -18.84 -6.87 19.84
C SER A 463 -18.74 -7.71 21.11
N LYS A 464 -19.69 -7.54 22.04
CA LYS A 464 -19.78 -8.31 23.29
C LYS A 464 -19.94 -9.82 23.08
N ASP A 465 -20.49 -10.22 21.94
CA ASP A 465 -20.73 -11.63 21.62
C ASP A 465 -19.54 -12.25 20.87
N LEU A 466 -18.58 -11.44 20.45
CA LEU A 466 -17.42 -11.85 19.65
C LEU A 466 -16.14 -12.01 20.49
N VAL A 467 -16.18 -11.68 21.78
CA VAL A 467 -15.01 -11.73 22.66
C VAL A 467 -14.75 -13.14 23.19
N ASP A 468 -13.49 -13.40 23.50
CA ASP A 468 -13.04 -14.63 24.17
C ASP A 468 -13.56 -14.62 25.62
N PRO A 469 -14.27 -15.68 26.06
CA PRO A 469 -14.82 -15.73 27.42
C PRO A 469 -13.72 -15.71 28.50
N LEU A 470 -12.50 -16.13 28.16
CA LEU A 470 -11.35 -16.11 29.08
C LEU A 470 -10.59 -14.77 29.04
N ASP A 471 -10.76 -13.99 27.97
CA ASP A 471 -10.12 -12.69 27.78
C ASP A 471 -11.02 -11.75 26.98
N ALA A 472 -11.87 -11.00 27.68
CA ALA A 472 -12.81 -10.05 27.08
C ALA A 472 -12.13 -8.95 26.22
N LYS A 473 -10.79 -8.84 26.24
CA LYS A 473 -10.04 -7.91 25.39
C LYS A 473 -9.66 -8.53 24.04
N ARG A 474 -9.92 -9.82 23.82
CA ARG A 474 -9.58 -10.55 22.59
C ARG A 474 -10.85 -11.03 21.92
N VAL A 475 -10.84 -11.03 20.60
CA VAL A 475 -11.84 -11.73 19.78
C VAL A 475 -11.70 -13.24 20.01
N ALA A 476 -12.77 -14.00 20.18
CA ALA A 476 -12.70 -15.45 20.32
C ALA A 476 -12.07 -16.11 19.08
N ALA A 477 -11.32 -17.20 19.27
CA ALA A 477 -10.49 -17.81 18.22
C ALA A 477 -11.27 -18.19 16.94
N HIS A 478 -12.51 -18.65 17.08
CA HIS A 478 -13.32 -19.11 15.95
C HIS A 478 -13.86 -18.00 15.05
N PHE A 479 -13.84 -16.73 15.51
CA PHE A 479 -14.15 -15.57 14.67
C PHE A 479 -12.92 -15.04 13.94
N ARG A 480 -11.71 -15.50 14.30
CA ARG A 480 -10.47 -15.00 13.70
C ARG A 480 -10.22 -15.68 12.38
N ASP A 481 -9.71 -14.92 11.41
CA ASP A 481 -9.18 -15.50 10.19
C ASP A 481 -7.81 -16.13 10.45
N THR A 482 -7.71 -17.43 10.21
CA THR A 482 -6.49 -18.24 10.36
C THR A 482 -5.73 -18.41 9.05
N GLU A 483 -6.33 -18.08 7.91
CA GLU A 483 -5.73 -18.31 6.58
C GLU A 483 -4.73 -17.23 6.20
N ASP A 484 -4.98 -16.01 6.67
CA ASP A 484 -4.13 -14.86 6.43
C ASP A 484 -3.75 -14.23 7.78
N PRO A 485 -2.54 -14.52 8.30
CA PRO A 485 -2.09 -13.97 9.58
C PRO A 485 -1.83 -12.46 9.53
N THR A 486 -1.85 -11.84 8.34
CA THR A 486 -1.82 -10.38 8.18
C THR A 486 -3.23 -9.79 8.13
N ASN A 487 -4.25 -10.63 8.06
CA ASN A 487 -5.60 -10.14 8.11
C ASN A 487 -6.02 -9.79 9.53
N CYS A 488 -6.83 -8.75 9.65
CA CYS A 488 -7.49 -8.40 10.90
C CYS A 488 -9.02 -8.43 10.75
N HIS A 489 -9.52 -8.89 9.61
CA HIS A 489 -10.94 -9.17 9.43
C HIS A 489 -11.36 -10.40 10.23
N LEU A 490 -12.61 -10.39 10.68
CA LEU A 490 -13.23 -11.60 11.20
C LEU A 490 -13.66 -12.51 10.04
N VAL A 491 -13.90 -13.78 10.36
CA VAL A 491 -14.63 -14.68 9.48
C VAL A 491 -16.11 -14.28 9.53
N TRP A 492 -16.53 -13.42 8.62
CA TRP A 492 -17.83 -12.74 8.69
C TRP A 492 -19.02 -13.69 8.79
N GLU A 493 -18.96 -14.84 8.11
CA GLU A 493 -19.97 -15.90 8.17
C GLU A 493 -20.29 -16.31 9.61
N THR A 494 -19.27 -16.44 10.45
CA THR A 494 -19.43 -16.84 11.85
C THR A 494 -20.11 -15.77 12.70
N THR A 495 -20.14 -14.51 12.24
CA THR A 495 -20.78 -13.39 12.94
C THR A 495 -22.26 -13.22 12.60
N LEU A 496 -22.75 -13.81 11.51
CA LEU A 496 -24.12 -13.58 11.01
C LEU A 496 -25.21 -13.92 12.04
N PRO A 497 -25.15 -15.02 12.80
CA PRO A 497 -26.18 -15.32 13.81
C PRO A 497 -26.36 -14.23 14.86
N TYR A 498 -25.26 -13.55 15.23
CA TYR A 498 -25.25 -12.46 16.19
C TYR A 498 -25.90 -11.21 15.60
N TRP A 499 -25.60 -10.89 14.33
CA TRP A 499 -26.27 -9.82 13.60
C TRP A 499 -27.78 -10.05 13.48
N LEU A 500 -28.21 -11.27 13.12
CA LEU A 500 -29.63 -11.59 12.97
C LEU A 500 -30.40 -11.35 14.27
N ARG A 501 -29.83 -11.75 15.40
CA ARG A 501 -30.42 -11.52 16.74
C ARG A 501 -30.44 -10.05 17.13
N ALA A 502 -29.39 -9.30 16.79
CA ALA A 502 -29.24 -7.90 17.17
C ALA A 502 -30.06 -6.94 16.27
N LEU A 503 -30.44 -7.36 15.06
CA LEU A 503 -31.20 -6.55 14.09
C LEU A 503 -32.69 -6.90 14.16
N PRO A 504 -33.56 -6.00 14.67
CA PRO A 504 -34.99 -6.30 14.84
C PRO A 504 -35.70 -6.81 13.58
N PRO A 505 -35.46 -6.28 12.36
CA PRO A 505 -36.11 -6.78 11.14
C PRO A 505 -35.76 -8.24 10.78
N LEU A 506 -34.66 -8.77 11.33
CA LEU A 506 -34.15 -10.11 11.04
C LEU A 506 -34.19 -11.05 12.26
N ALA A 507 -34.59 -10.56 13.43
CA ALA A 507 -34.57 -11.32 14.68
C ALA A 507 -35.35 -12.65 14.60
N SER A 508 -36.49 -12.65 13.89
CA SER A 508 -37.30 -13.86 13.67
C SER A 508 -36.58 -14.94 12.86
N LEU A 509 -35.53 -14.60 12.13
CA LEU A 509 -34.72 -15.56 11.37
C LEU A 509 -33.64 -16.22 12.22
N SER A 510 -33.33 -15.68 13.41
CA SER A 510 -32.25 -16.20 14.26
C SER A 510 -32.45 -17.68 14.62
N SER A 511 -33.69 -18.10 14.92
CA SER A 511 -34.01 -19.51 15.16
C SER A 511 -33.85 -20.38 13.91
N SER A 512 -34.25 -19.88 12.74
CA SER A 512 -34.12 -20.61 11.46
C SER A 512 -32.66 -20.85 11.06
N PHE A 513 -31.75 -19.96 11.48
CA PHE A 513 -30.31 -20.12 11.24
C PHE A 513 -29.66 -21.16 12.16
N SER A 514 -30.39 -21.69 13.14
CA SER A 514 -29.98 -22.88 13.90
C SER A 514 -30.35 -24.19 13.19
N HIS A 515 -31.12 -24.13 12.09
CA HIS A 515 -31.50 -25.31 11.32
C HIS A 515 -30.27 -25.88 10.58
N PRO A 516 -30.07 -27.22 10.55
CA PRO A 516 -28.88 -27.84 9.96
C PRO A 516 -28.59 -27.39 8.52
N GLN A 517 -29.62 -27.22 7.68
CA GLN A 517 -29.44 -26.76 6.29
C GLN A 517 -28.87 -25.33 6.18
N GLN A 518 -29.23 -24.42 7.09
CA GLN A 518 -28.69 -23.05 7.08
C GLN A 518 -27.25 -23.02 7.63
N LEU A 519 -26.97 -23.84 8.65
CA LEU A 519 -25.61 -24.04 9.15
C LEU A 519 -24.70 -24.61 8.07
N GLU A 520 -25.15 -25.61 7.32
CA GLU A 520 -24.40 -26.18 6.20
C GLU A 520 -24.12 -25.14 5.10
N ARG A 521 -25.10 -24.28 4.79
CA ARG A 521 -24.91 -23.17 3.85
C ARG A 521 -23.88 -22.16 4.34
N LEU A 522 -23.89 -21.83 5.64
CA LEU A 522 -22.89 -20.96 6.27
C LEU A 522 -21.50 -21.57 6.21
N GLU A 523 -21.36 -22.85 6.54
CA GLU A 523 -20.08 -23.57 6.48
C GLU A 523 -19.56 -23.68 5.04
N ARG A 524 -20.44 -23.92 4.05
CA ARG A 524 -20.06 -23.88 2.64
C ARG A 524 -19.55 -22.50 2.20
N SER A 525 -20.22 -21.42 2.61
CA SER A 525 -19.76 -20.04 2.34
C SER A 525 -18.40 -19.78 2.98
N ARG A 526 -18.23 -20.19 4.25
CA ARG A 526 -16.98 -20.06 4.99
C ARG A 526 -15.84 -20.83 4.34
N ALA A 527 -16.09 -22.07 3.92
CA ALA A 527 -15.10 -22.90 3.23
C ALA A 527 -14.68 -22.28 1.88
N ALA A 528 -15.65 -21.77 1.11
CA ALA A 528 -15.37 -21.07 -0.15
C ALA A 528 -14.53 -19.80 0.08
N TYR A 529 -14.86 -19.02 1.10
CA TYR A 529 -14.07 -17.84 1.47
C TYR A 529 -12.64 -18.20 1.88
N ALA A 530 -12.47 -19.23 2.71
CA ALA A 530 -11.16 -19.71 3.13
C ALA A 530 -10.32 -20.17 1.93
N LEU A 531 -10.92 -20.91 0.98
CA LEU A 531 -10.26 -21.34 -0.25
C LEU A 531 -9.82 -20.15 -1.11
N GLU A 532 -10.73 -19.22 -1.44
CA GLU A 532 -10.42 -18.00 -2.22
C GLU A 532 -9.26 -17.23 -1.57
N LYS A 533 -9.26 -17.17 -0.23
CA LYS A 533 -8.23 -16.45 0.52
C LYS A 533 -6.87 -17.15 0.48
N ARG A 534 -6.82 -18.46 0.69
CA ARG A 534 -5.60 -19.26 0.52
C ARG A 534 -5.00 -19.07 -0.87
N GLU A 535 -5.83 -19.04 -1.91
CA GLU A 535 -5.37 -18.81 -3.28
C GLU A 535 -4.77 -17.42 -3.46
N ARG A 536 -5.38 -16.37 -2.89
CA ARG A 536 -4.81 -15.01 -2.93
C ARG A 536 -3.48 -14.89 -2.20
N VAL A 537 -3.37 -15.52 -1.04
CA VAL A 537 -2.12 -15.55 -0.26
C VAL A 537 -1.04 -16.31 -1.05
N ARG A 538 -1.36 -17.50 -1.58
CA ARG A 538 -0.46 -18.30 -2.42
C ARG A 538 0.04 -17.55 -3.64
N ASN A 539 -0.85 -16.81 -4.31
CA ASN A 539 -0.53 -16.11 -5.55
C ASN A 539 0.18 -14.76 -5.32
N GLY A 540 0.49 -14.37 -4.08
CA GLY A 540 1.14 -13.08 -3.77
C GLY A 540 0.33 -11.85 -4.19
N SER A 541 -0.94 -12.03 -4.54
CA SER A 541 -1.82 -11.01 -5.13
C SER A 541 -2.13 -9.85 -4.17
N PHE A 542 -1.80 -9.98 -2.88
CA PHE A 542 -1.99 -8.92 -1.89
C PHE A 542 -1.20 -7.64 -2.22
N GLY A 543 -0.06 -7.73 -2.92
CA GLY A 543 0.71 -6.55 -3.34
C GLY A 543 0.06 -5.73 -4.47
N SER A 544 -0.77 -6.35 -5.32
CA SER A 544 -1.28 -5.72 -6.55
C SER A 544 -2.53 -4.85 -6.32
N LEU A 545 -3.40 -5.21 -5.37
CA LEU A 545 -4.60 -4.41 -5.06
C LEU A 545 -4.26 -3.08 -4.35
N ALA A 546 -3.12 -2.97 -3.66
CA ALA A 546 -2.62 -1.71 -3.10
C ALA A 546 -1.92 -0.82 -4.16
N ALA A 547 -1.37 -1.41 -5.22
CA ALA A 547 -0.69 -0.69 -6.31
C ALA A 547 -1.64 -0.25 -7.45
N SER A 548 -2.85 -0.80 -7.53
CA SER A 548 -3.83 -0.48 -8.59
C SER A 548 -4.59 0.84 -8.39
N ALA A 549 -4.28 1.63 -7.36
CA ALA A 549 -4.70 3.03 -7.28
C ALA A 549 -3.69 3.92 -8.03
N ARG A 550 -3.56 3.72 -9.36
CA ARG A 550 -2.88 4.70 -10.20
C ARG A 550 -3.75 5.97 -10.26
N PRO A 551 -3.20 7.17 -9.98
CA PRO A 551 -3.89 8.38 -10.37
C PRO A 551 -3.88 8.44 -11.89
N THR A 552 -5.07 8.33 -12.50
CA THR A 552 -5.27 8.80 -13.86
C THR A 552 -5.11 10.31 -13.84
N VAL A 553 -3.91 10.81 -14.12
CA VAL A 553 -3.70 12.20 -14.50
C VAL A 553 -4.29 12.34 -15.91
N ASN A 554 -5.53 12.79 -15.97
CA ASN A 554 -6.18 13.27 -17.20
C ASN A 554 -7.03 14.49 -16.85
N GLY A 555 -6.71 15.61 -17.48
CA GLY A 555 -7.54 16.82 -17.48
C GLY A 555 -6.77 18.07 -17.05
N GLY A 556 -6.12 18.73 -18.01
CA GLY A 556 -5.41 19.98 -17.78
C GLY A 556 -6.34 21.10 -17.33
N ALA A 557 -6.02 21.68 -16.17
CA ALA A 557 -6.53 22.99 -15.78
C ALA A 557 -5.54 24.05 -16.27
N ARG A 558 -6.02 24.87 -17.20
CA ARG A 558 -5.35 26.06 -17.71
C ARG A 558 -5.41 27.12 -16.60
N TRP A 559 -4.30 27.36 -15.93
CA TRP A 559 -4.17 28.50 -15.01
C TRP A 559 -3.97 29.77 -15.86
N SER A 560 -5.02 30.58 -15.96
CA SER A 560 -4.88 31.97 -16.36
C SER A 560 -4.60 32.78 -15.10
N VAL A 561 -3.38 33.29 -14.97
CA VAL A 561 -3.03 34.32 -14.00
C VAL A 561 -3.61 35.64 -14.52
N ALA A 562 -4.62 36.17 -13.84
CA ALA A 562 -5.01 37.57 -13.97
C ALA A 562 -4.36 38.34 -12.82
N LEU A 563 -3.46 39.25 -13.18
CA LEU A 563 -2.94 40.29 -12.31
C LEU A 563 -4.06 41.31 -12.04
N SER A 564 -4.37 41.52 -10.77
CA SER A 564 -4.86 42.79 -10.19
C SER A 564 -4.58 42.75 -8.70
#